data_AF-A0A928X5B5-F1
#
_entry.id   AF-A0A928X5B5-F1
#
_cell.length_a   1.000
_cell.length_b   1.000
_cell.length_c   1.000
_cell.angle_alpha   90.00
_cell.angle_beta   90.00
_cell.angle_gamma   90.00
#
_symmetry.space_group_name_H-M   'P 1'
#
loop_
_entity.id
_entity.type
_entity.pdbx_description
1 polymer ?
#
loop_
_entity_poly.entity_id
_entity_poly.type
_entity_poly.pdbx_seq_one_letter_code
_entity_poly.pdbx_strand_id
1 'polypeptide(L)'
;MKKVLYTVLSILSIVYIGFLIVNVIKTQTAWSPDMGGFQMWFDLIVNFGGIAIIFCFALVNFAGSPLKIVFFILLIVAIVCYIIVLAVPDSIYKIFS
;
A
#
# COMPACT_ATOMS: atom_id res chain seq x y z
N MET A 1 18.88 10.31 13.17
CA MET A 1 17.55 10.52 12.55
C MET A 1 17.19 9.45 11.51
N LYS A 2 17.98 9.25 10.43
CA LYS A 2 17.67 8.22 9.41
C LYS A 2 17.51 6.79 9.96
N LYS A 3 18.37 6.37 10.91
CA LYS A 3 18.25 5.07 11.58
C LYS A 3 16.87 4.85 12.23
N VAL A 4 16.37 5.85 12.96
CA VAL A 4 15.05 5.79 13.63
C VAL A 4 13.93 5.68 12.60
N LEU A 5 14.01 6.43 11.49
CA LEU A 5 13.02 6.33 10.42
C LEU A 5 13.01 4.94 9.77
N TYR A 6 14.19 4.34 9.53
CA TYR A 6 14.27 2.97 9.02
C TYR A 6 13.73 1.94 10.01
N THR A 7 13.95 2.14 11.31
CA THR A 7 13.35 1.28 12.34
C THR A 7 11.83 1.36 12.30
N VAL A 8 11.25 2.55 12.24
CA VAL A 8 9.79 2.74 12.15
C VAL A 8 9.24 2.13 10.87
N LEU A 9 9.88 2.36 9.72
CA LEU A 9 9.45 1.77 8.45
C LEU A 9 9.53 0.25 8.45
N SER A 10 10.56 -0.33 9.07
CA SER A 10 10.68 -1.78 9.24
C SER A 10 9.53 -2.36 10.07
N ILE A 11 9.17 -1.69 11.17
CA ILE A 11 8.02 -2.09 12.01
C ILE A 11 6.72 -2.02 11.20
N LEU A 12 6.50 -0.94 10.44
CA LEU A 12 5.32 -0.80 9.58
C LEU A 12 5.25 -1.89 8.51
N SER A 13 6.39 -2.28 7.91
CA SER A 13 6.45 -3.40 6.97
C SER A 13 6.05 -4.72 7.61
N ILE A 14 6.55 -5.01 8.83
CA ILE A 14 6.20 -6.25 9.56
C ILE A 14 4.70 -6.27 9.87
N VAL A 15 4.15 -5.16 10.34
CA VAL A 15 2.71 -5.04 10.61
C VAL A 15 1.90 -5.25 9.34
N TYR A 16 2.27 -4.62 8.23
CA TYR A 16 1.60 -4.79 6.93
C TYR A 16 1.64 -6.24 6.42
N ILE A 17 2.76 -6.95 6.59
CA ILE A 17 2.84 -8.39 6.29
C ILE A 17 1.81 -9.18 7.12
N GLY A 18 1.61 -8.83 8.40
CA GLY A 18 0.56 -9.41 9.23
C GLY A 18 -0.84 -9.22 8.63
N PHE A 19 -1.17 -8.02 8.14
CA PHE A 19 -2.43 -7.75 7.44
C PHE A 19 -2.58 -8.58 6.16
N LEU A 20 -1.51 -8.73 5.38
CA LEU A 20 -1.53 -9.57 4.17
C LEU A 20 -1.75 -11.05 4.50
N ILE A 21 -1.12 -11.56 5.54
CA ILE A 21 -1.33 -12.95 6.01
C ILE A 21 -2.80 -13.15 6.37
N VAL A 22 -3.39 -12.24 7.14
CA VAL A 22 -4.82 -12.30 7.49
C VAL A 22 -5.69 -12.26 6.25
N ASN A 23 -5.37 -11.42 5.25
CA ASN A 23 -6.11 -11.36 3.98
C ASN A 23 -6.02 -12.68 3.19
N VAL A 24 -4.85 -13.32 3.14
CA VAL A 24 -4.66 -14.61 2.49
C VAL A 24 -5.48 -15.70 3.19
N ILE A 25 -5.46 -15.74 4.52
CA ILE A 25 -6.26 -16.72 5.28
C ILE A 25 -7.75 -16.48 5.01
N LYS A 26 -8.23 -15.23 5.03
CA LYS A 26 -9.63 -14.87 4.72
C LYS A 26 -10.06 -15.28 3.31
N THR A 27 -9.17 -15.18 2.32
CA THR A 27 -9.51 -15.46 0.92
C THR A 27 -9.37 -16.94 0.54
N GLN A 28 -8.53 -17.70 1.24
CA GLN A 28 -8.25 -19.11 0.92
C GLN A 28 -8.90 -20.11 1.89
N THR A 29 -9.52 -19.65 2.98
CA THR A 29 -10.17 -20.51 3.97
C THR A 29 -11.61 -20.07 4.24
N ALA A 30 -12.40 -20.93 4.89
CA ALA A 30 -13.77 -20.59 5.32
C ALA A 30 -13.81 -19.62 6.53
N TRP A 31 -12.64 -19.18 7.01
CA TRP A 31 -12.55 -18.25 8.13
C TRP A 31 -12.86 -16.83 7.66
N SER A 32 -14.08 -16.37 7.95
CA SER A 32 -14.54 -15.00 7.71
C SER A 32 -14.76 -14.28 9.04
N PRO A 33 -13.70 -13.73 9.66
CA PRO A 33 -13.86 -12.94 10.88
C PRO A 33 -14.72 -11.71 10.58
N ASP A 34 -15.77 -11.50 11.37
CA ASP A 34 -16.55 -10.26 11.31
C ASP A 34 -15.68 -9.10 11.81
N MET A 35 -15.21 -8.30 10.86
CA MET A 35 -14.39 -7.12 11.14
C MET A 35 -15.25 -5.87 11.38
N GLY A 36 -16.59 -5.96 11.27
CA GLY A 36 -17.50 -4.84 11.45
C GLY A 36 -17.08 -3.58 10.68
N GLY A 37 -17.10 -2.43 11.35
CA GLY A 37 -16.66 -1.15 10.79
C GLY A 37 -15.16 -1.06 10.48
N PHE A 38 -14.34 -2.03 10.93
CA PHE A 38 -12.92 -2.08 10.61
C PHE A 38 -12.64 -2.71 9.23
N GLN A 39 -13.62 -3.39 8.61
CA GLN A 39 -13.46 -4.03 7.31
C GLN A 39 -12.98 -3.04 6.23
N MET A 40 -13.56 -1.83 6.20
CA MET A 40 -13.14 -0.77 5.26
C MET A 40 -11.68 -0.38 5.44
N TRP A 41 -11.23 -0.23 6.68
CA TRP A 41 -9.83 0.11 7.00
C TRP A 41 -8.88 -1.03 6.68
N PHE A 42 -9.29 -2.27 6.97
CA PHE A 42 -8.54 -3.47 6.61
C PHE A 42 -8.32 -3.55 5.11
N ASP A 43 -9.36 -3.35 4.31
CA ASP A 43 -9.28 -3.41 2.84
C ASP A 43 -8.41 -2.28 2.27
N LEU A 44 -8.47 -1.07 2.85
CA LEU A 44 -7.56 0.01 2.49
C LEU A 44 -6.10 -0.32 2.84
N ILE A 45 -5.85 -0.88 4.02
CA ILE A 45 -4.49 -1.27 4.44
C ILE A 45 -3.94 -2.35 3.52
N VAL A 46 -4.71 -3.38 3.19
CA VAL A 46 -4.28 -4.48 2.32
C VAL A 46 -3.97 -4.01 0.90
N ASN A 47 -4.80 -3.12 0.33
CA ASN A 47 -4.64 -2.68 -1.04
C ASN A 47 -3.59 -1.56 -1.21
N PHE A 48 -3.45 -0.66 -0.22
CA PHE A 48 -2.60 0.54 -0.34
C PHE A 48 -1.44 0.62 0.67
N GLY A 49 -1.43 -0.21 1.71
CA GLY A 49 -0.43 -0.15 2.78
C GLY A 49 1.00 -0.38 2.28
N GLY A 50 1.19 -1.34 1.38
CA GLY A 50 2.49 -1.62 0.78
C GLY A 50 3.03 -0.44 -0.03
N ILE A 51 2.14 0.27 -0.73
CA ILE A 51 2.49 1.44 -1.53
C ILE A 51 2.94 2.59 -0.63
N ALA A 52 2.18 2.86 0.43
CA ALA A 52 2.52 3.89 1.39
C ALA A 52 3.91 3.64 2.02
N ILE A 53 4.22 2.38 2.35
CA ILE A 53 5.51 2.00 2.91
C ILE A 53 6.65 2.19 1.90
N ILE A 54 6.49 1.75 0.65
CA ILE A 54 7.49 1.92 -0.42
C ILE A 54 7.74 3.41 -0.69
N PHE A 55 6.67 4.22 -0.73
CA PHE A 55 6.77 5.66 -0.93
C PHE A 55 7.54 6.34 0.21
N CYS A 56 7.26 5.98 1.46
CA CYS A 56 8.01 6.49 2.60
C CYS A 56 9.48 6.05 2.56
N PHE A 57 9.78 4.80 2.20
CA PHE A 57 11.16 4.34 1.99
C PHE A 57 11.89 5.14 0.91
N ALA A 58 11.20 5.44 -0.19
CA ALA A 58 11.72 6.22 -1.30
C ALA A 58 12.02 7.67 -0.88
N LEU A 59 11.12 8.33 -0.15
CA LEU A 59 11.32 9.68 0.39
C LEU A 59 12.61 9.79 1.24
N VAL A 60 12.88 8.79 2.10
CA VAL A 60 14.07 8.78 2.97
C VAL A 60 15.35 8.57 2.17
N ASN A 61 15.29 7.78 1.10
CA ASN A 61 16.45 7.34 0.33
C ASN A 61 16.83 8.27 -0.83
N PHE A 62 15.86 9.00 -1.38
CA PHE A 62 16.04 9.78 -2.61
C PHE A 62 16.39 11.25 -2.41
N ALA A 63 16.42 11.73 -1.16
CA ALA A 63 16.96 13.05 -0.86
C ALA A 63 18.48 13.10 -1.10
N GLY A 64 18.92 13.92 -2.07
CA GLY A 64 20.33 14.33 -2.21
C GLY A 64 21.07 13.98 -3.51
N SER A 65 20.44 13.37 -4.51
CA SER A 65 21.06 13.30 -5.86
C SER A 65 20.06 13.38 -7.02
N PRO A 66 20.43 13.94 -8.19
CA PRO A 66 19.52 14.14 -9.32
C PRO A 66 18.93 12.84 -9.88
N LEU A 67 19.73 11.79 -9.99
CA LEU A 67 19.29 10.48 -10.50
C LEU A 67 18.21 9.85 -9.60
N LYS A 68 18.34 10.03 -8.28
CA LYS A 68 17.39 9.51 -7.30
C LYS A 68 16.02 10.21 -7.37
N ILE A 69 16.01 11.49 -7.73
CA ILE A 69 14.78 12.26 -7.96
C ILE A 69 14.01 11.68 -9.17
N VAL A 70 14.72 11.29 -10.24
CA VAL A 70 14.07 10.66 -11.41
C VAL A 70 13.41 9.34 -11.03
N PHE A 71 14.09 8.48 -10.26
CA PHE A 71 13.48 7.24 -9.75
C PHE A 71 12.28 7.50 -8.83
N PHE A 72 12.33 8.57 -8.03
CA PHE A 72 11.20 8.97 -7.20
C PHE A 72 9.99 9.43 -8.02
N ILE A 73 10.20 10.19 -9.10
CA ILE A 73 9.12 10.61 -10.00
C ILE A 73 8.51 9.39 -10.71
N LEU A 74 9.34 8.47 -11.21
CA LEU A 74 8.85 7.22 -11.82
C LEU A 74 8.02 6.39 -10.82
N LEU A 75 8.44 6.34 -9.55
CA LEU A 75 7.69 5.68 -8.49
C LEU A 75 6.33 6.35 -8.26
N ILE A 76 6.27 7.68 -8.21
CA ILE A 76 5.00 8.43 -8.09
C ILE A 76 4.07 8.09 -9.26
N VAL A 77 4.59 8.12 -10.50
CA VAL A 77 3.79 7.78 -11.69
C VAL A 77 3.26 6.35 -11.62
N ALA A 78 4.09 5.39 -11.19
CA ALA A 78 3.66 4.00 -11.02
C ALA A 78 2.55 3.86 -9.96
N ILE A 79 2.64 4.60 -8.84
CA ILE A 79 1.60 4.63 -7.80
C ILE A 79 0.30 5.21 -8.35
N VAL A 80 0.36 6.32 -9.07
CA VAL A 80 -0.83 6.93 -9.70
C VAL A 80 -1.49 5.96 -10.68
N CYS A 81 -0.71 5.31 -11.55
CA CYS A 81 -1.22 4.29 -12.47
C CYS A 81 -1.87 3.13 -11.72
N TYR A 82 -1.26 2.64 -10.63
CA TYR A 82 -1.84 1.58 -9.82
C TYR A 82 -3.17 1.99 -9.17
N ILE A 83 -3.25 3.19 -8.61
CA ILE A 83 -4.50 3.74 -8.02
C ILE A 83 -5.58 3.83 -9.10
N ILE A 84 -5.24 4.31 -10.31
CA ILE A 84 -6.16 4.37 -11.44
C ILE A 84 -6.65 2.96 -11.79
N VAL A 85 -5.76 1.97 -11.91
CA VAL A 85 -6.14 0.58 -12.21
C VAL A 85 -7.07 -0.01 -11.15
N LEU A 86 -6.90 0.33 -9.87
CA LEU A 86 -7.82 -0.10 -8.83
C LEU A 86 -9.14 0.68 -8.81
N ALA A 87 -9.15 1.97 -9.13
CA ALA A 87 -10.34 2.83 -9.07
C ALA A 87 -11.22 2.79 -10.34
N VAL A 88 -10.63 2.48 -11.49
CA VAL A 88 -11.31 2.42 -12.79
C VAL A 88 -12.29 1.26 -12.96
N PRO A 89 -12.06 0.02 -12.47
CA PRO A 89 -13.04 -1.05 -12.66
C PRO A 89 -14.41 -0.70 -12.05
N ASP A 90 -14.43 -0.06 -10.87
CA ASP A 90 -15.68 0.41 -10.24
C ASP A 90 -16.35 1.58 -10.97
N SER A 91 -15.54 2.46 -11.58
CA SER A 91 -16.05 3.63 -12.31
C SER A 91 -16.65 3.24 -13.66
N ILE A 92 -16.07 2.26 -14.36
CA ILE A 92 -16.62 1.71 -15.60
C ILE A 92 -17.86 0.86 -15.29
N TYR A 93 -17.82 0.01 -14.25
CA TYR A 93 -19.00 -0.78 -13.86
C TYR A 93 -20.22 0.08 -13.55
N LYS A 94 -20.04 1.23 -12.86
CA LYS A 94 -21.14 2.17 -12.55
C LYS A 94 -21.70 2.93 -13.76
N ILE A 95 -20.97 3.02 -14.87
CA ILE A 95 -21.46 3.68 -16.09
C ILE A 95 -22.28 2.68 -16.94
N PHE A 96 -22.04 1.38 -16.79
CA PHE A 96 -22.73 0.30 -17.50
C PHE A 96 -23.75 -0.48 -16.65
N SER A 97 -23.99 -0.07 -15.39
CA SER A 97 -25.06 -0.57 -14.50
C SER A 97 -26.16 0.47 -14.33
#